data_AF-A0A810DQX0-F1
#
_entry.id   AF-A0A810DQX0-F1
#
_cell.length_a   1.000
_cell.length_b   1.000
_cell.length_c   1.000
_cell.angle_alpha   90.00
_cell.angle_beta   90.00
_cell.angle_gamma   90.00
#
_symmetry.space_group_name_H-M   'P 1'
#
loop_
_entity.id
_entity.type
_entity.pdbx_description
1 polymer ?
#
loop_
_entity_poly.entity_id
_entity_poly.type
_entity_poly.pdbx_seq_one_letter_code
_entity_poly.pdbx_strand_id
1 'polypeptide(L)'
;MLEGGNIKLSSVASNVLGVSGRNMLEAMIQGESDPSILADFAQKKLKAKKEQLKLALEGSLGPHQLLMLEKQLSHIDQLNELITELDEEVERRMTPFAEDLKLLDTIPGVGKRTAEQILAEIGTDMTRFPSPGHLCSWAGMTPGHDESAGKKRSAKTRKGNKKLRSALVEAARAAGRKKNTYLSAQYHRIAGRRGKNRAAVAVGHSILTIVYILLTRKQEYKELGFDYFDQRNRDMVMNRSIKRLESLGYQVNLTEQTA
;
A
#
# COMPACT_ATOMS: atom_id res chain seq x y z
N MET A 1 19.75 -2.01 23.33
CA MET A 1 21.08 -2.66 23.38
C MET A 1 22.16 -1.67 22.99
N LEU A 2 22.17 -1.15 21.75
CA LEU A 2 23.18 -0.18 21.28
C LEU A 2 23.25 1.11 22.11
N GLU A 3 22.10 1.70 22.45
CA GLU A 3 22.08 2.93 23.28
C GLU A 3 22.62 2.70 24.70
N GLY A 4 22.55 1.48 25.22
CA GLY A 4 23.11 1.11 26.52
C GLY A 4 24.65 1.00 26.51
N GLY A 5 25.27 0.98 25.33
CA GLY A 5 26.72 1.06 25.14
C GLY A 5 27.17 2.41 24.54
N ASN A 6 26.31 3.43 24.57
CA ASN A 6 26.52 4.75 23.94
C ASN A 6 26.70 4.71 22.40
N ILE A 7 26.32 3.62 21.73
CA ILE A 7 26.34 3.55 20.26
C ILE A 7 25.02 4.10 19.69
N LYS A 8 25.12 5.20 18.94
CA LYS A 8 23.98 5.99 18.41
C LYS A 8 23.84 5.90 16.90
N LEU A 9 24.02 4.71 16.34
CA LEU A 9 24.01 4.48 14.89
C LEU A 9 22.70 4.95 14.19
N SER A 10 21.56 4.84 14.87
CA SER A 10 20.24 5.31 14.38
C SER A 10 20.14 6.83 14.18
N SER A 11 21.02 7.62 14.80
CA SER A 11 21.07 9.08 14.61
C SER A 11 21.68 9.48 13.26
N VAL A 12 22.49 8.60 12.67
CA VAL A 12 23.21 8.87 11.41
C VAL A 12 22.65 8.03 10.25
N ALA A 13 22.32 6.77 10.53
CA ALA A 13 21.79 5.81 9.57
C ALA A 13 20.26 5.71 9.65
N SER A 14 19.60 6.02 8.53
CA SER A 14 18.14 5.87 8.40
C SER A 14 17.68 4.41 8.45
N ASN A 15 18.58 3.46 8.18
CA ASN A 15 18.36 2.03 8.34
C ASN A 15 19.60 1.40 8.96
N VAL A 16 19.51 1.07 10.25
CA VAL A 16 20.59 0.45 11.03
C VAL A 16 20.88 -1.00 10.60
N LEU A 17 19.87 -1.71 10.10
CA LEU A 17 20.00 -3.09 9.62
C LEU A 17 20.29 -3.18 8.10
N GLY A 18 20.55 -2.05 7.45
CA GLY A 18 21.06 -2.04 6.07
C GLY A 18 22.50 -2.53 6.01
N VAL A 19 23.01 -2.83 4.81
CA VAL A 19 24.34 -3.43 4.57
C VAL A 19 25.45 -2.81 5.42
N SER A 20 25.59 -1.48 5.44
CA SER A 20 26.64 -0.83 6.22
C SER A 20 26.47 -0.99 7.73
N GLY A 21 25.27 -0.79 8.25
CA GLY A 21 25.03 -0.91 9.69
C GLY A 21 25.16 -2.36 10.15
N ARG A 22 24.72 -3.30 9.32
CA ARG A 22 24.90 -4.73 9.56
C ARG A 22 26.37 -5.13 9.64
N ASN A 23 27.19 -4.71 8.66
CA ASN A 23 28.63 -4.98 8.68
C ASN A 23 29.32 -4.38 9.91
N MET A 24 28.91 -3.18 10.34
CA MET A 24 29.41 -2.57 11.58
C MET A 24 29.06 -3.40 12.81
N LEU A 25 27.81 -3.86 12.92
CA LEU A 25 27.34 -4.67 14.05
C LEU A 25 28.02 -6.05 14.08
N GLU A 26 28.22 -6.67 12.92
CA GLU A 26 28.96 -7.94 12.79
C GLU A 26 30.43 -7.78 13.19
N ALA A 27 31.08 -6.68 12.77
CA ALA A 27 32.45 -6.37 13.21
C ALA A 27 32.53 -6.17 14.73
N MET A 28 31.54 -5.50 15.34
CA MET A 28 31.47 -5.38 16.81
C MET A 28 31.34 -6.72 17.52
N ILE A 29 30.50 -7.62 17.00
CA ILE A 29 30.36 -8.99 17.53
C ILE A 29 31.68 -9.75 17.43
N GLN A 30 32.45 -9.53 16.36
CA GLN A 30 33.78 -10.11 16.17
C GLN A 30 34.87 -9.48 17.05
N GLY A 31 34.52 -8.47 17.86
CA GLY A 31 35.42 -7.83 18.82
C GLY A 31 36.02 -6.50 18.35
N GLU A 32 35.61 -5.99 17.18
CA GLU A 32 36.04 -4.66 16.73
C GLU A 32 35.33 -3.56 17.52
N SER A 33 36.11 -2.59 18.02
CA SER A 33 35.60 -1.48 18.82
C SER A 33 36.12 -0.12 18.39
N ASP A 34 37.09 -0.06 17.45
CA ASP A 34 37.59 1.19 16.91
C ASP A 34 36.52 1.86 16.02
N PRO A 35 36.01 3.05 16.42
CA PRO A 35 35.02 3.77 15.63
C PRO A 35 35.49 4.10 14.21
N SER A 36 36.80 4.24 13.99
CA SER A 36 37.37 4.50 12.66
C SER A 36 37.24 3.30 11.74
N ILE A 37 37.58 2.11 12.24
CA ILE A 37 37.47 0.84 11.49
C ILE A 37 36.00 0.53 11.22
N LEU A 38 35.14 0.68 12.24
CA LEU A 38 33.71 0.49 12.10
C LEU A 38 33.10 1.45 11.06
N ALA A 39 33.49 2.73 11.07
CA ALA A 39 33.03 3.71 10.10
C ALA A 39 33.48 3.41 8.65
N ASP A 40 34.53 2.61 8.44
CA ASP A 40 34.98 2.20 7.10
C ASP A 40 34.06 1.20 6.41
N PHE A 41 33.19 0.51 7.14
CA PHE A 41 32.12 -0.31 6.56
C PHE A 41 30.97 0.51 5.93
N ALA A 42 31.03 1.85 6.02
CA ALA A 42 30.05 2.74 5.43
C ALA A 42 30.07 2.70 3.88
N GLN A 43 28.89 2.45 3.28
CA GLN A 43 28.72 2.37 1.84
C GLN A 43 27.75 3.45 1.34
N LYS A 44 27.84 3.76 0.04
CA LYS A 44 26.94 4.67 -0.68
C LYS A 44 26.80 6.01 0.07
N LYS A 45 25.57 6.40 0.43
CA LYS A 45 25.25 7.67 1.09
C LYS A 45 25.87 7.79 2.49
N LEU A 46 26.16 6.68 3.17
CA LEU A 46 26.75 6.70 4.50
C LEU A 46 28.25 7.02 4.47
N LYS A 47 28.94 6.77 3.34
CA LYS A 47 30.36 7.11 3.18
C LYS A 47 30.62 8.61 3.35
N ALA A 48 29.71 9.45 2.87
CA ALA A 48 29.77 10.90 3.04
C ALA A 48 29.59 11.37 4.50
N LYS A 49 29.14 10.49 5.39
CA LYS A 49 28.89 10.78 6.82
C LYS A 49 29.90 10.09 7.75
N LYS A 50 31.07 9.69 7.25
CA LYS A 50 32.07 8.92 8.01
C LYS A 50 32.43 9.56 9.36
N GLU A 51 32.65 10.88 9.39
CA GLU A 51 32.98 11.57 10.65
C GLU A 51 31.82 11.58 11.65
N GLN A 52 30.58 11.70 11.18
CA GLN A 52 29.40 11.56 12.05
C GLN A 52 29.24 10.12 12.55
N LEU A 53 29.59 9.13 11.73
CA LEU A 53 29.57 7.72 12.13
C LEU A 53 30.60 7.43 13.21
N LYS A 54 31.84 7.92 13.10
CA LYS A 54 32.84 7.77 14.16
C LYS A 54 32.30 8.25 15.51
N LEU A 55 31.78 9.48 15.55
CA LEU A 55 31.15 10.04 16.76
C LEU A 55 29.97 9.20 17.26
N ALA A 56 29.15 8.67 16.35
CA ALA A 56 28.00 7.84 16.72
C ALA A 56 28.40 6.41 17.17
N LEU A 57 29.61 5.97 16.85
CA LEU A 57 30.17 4.66 17.18
C LEU A 57 31.12 4.74 18.40
N GLU A 58 31.36 5.93 18.94
CA GLU A 58 32.08 6.14 20.20
C GLU A 58 31.29 5.59 21.39
N GLY A 59 31.57 4.33 21.73
CA GLY A 59 30.91 3.60 22.79
C GLY A 59 31.57 2.26 23.03
N SER A 60 31.10 1.53 24.03
CA SER A 60 31.57 0.18 24.31
C SER A 60 30.39 -0.75 24.56
N LEU A 61 30.47 -1.96 23.99
CA LEU A 61 29.51 -3.02 24.26
C LEU A 61 30.17 -4.05 25.17
N GLY A 62 29.54 -4.33 26.30
CA GLY A 62 29.98 -5.39 27.20
C GLY A 62 29.73 -6.79 26.60
N PRO A 63 30.38 -7.84 27.13
CA PRO A 63 30.23 -9.21 26.63
C PRO A 63 28.78 -9.69 26.54
N HIS A 64 27.96 -9.34 27.53
CA HIS A 64 26.53 -9.66 27.52
C HIS A 64 25.77 -8.94 26.38
N GLN A 65 26.09 -7.68 26.11
CA GLN A 65 25.44 -6.91 25.05
C GLN A 65 25.83 -7.43 23.66
N LEU A 66 27.10 -7.81 23.48
CA LEU A 66 27.58 -8.45 22.25
C LEU A 66 26.88 -9.80 22.03
N LEU A 67 26.77 -10.63 23.07
CA LEU A 67 26.03 -11.89 23.00
C LEU A 67 24.56 -11.66 22.59
N MET A 68 23.89 -10.69 23.22
CA MET A 68 22.49 -10.37 22.88
C MET A 68 22.35 -9.84 21.45
N LEU A 69 23.28 -9.01 21.00
CA LEU A 69 23.31 -8.48 19.64
C LEU A 69 23.48 -9.61 18.62
N GLU A 70 24.41 -10.53 18.86
CA GLU A 70 24.63 -11.73 18.03
C GLU A 70 23.34 -12.57 17.92
N LYS A 71 22.68 -12.87 19.05
CA LYS A 71 21.43 -13.66 19.04
C LYS A 71 20.29 -12.93 18.33
N GLN A 72 20.20 -11.60 18.45
CA GLN A 72 19.19 -10.82 17.74
C GLN A 72 19.43 -10.80 16.22
N LEU A 73 20.67 -10.61 15.78
CA LEU A 73 21.00 -10.65 14.35
C LEU A 73 20.75 -12.04 13.75
N SER A 74 21.20 -13.09 14.43
CA SER A 74 20.96 -14.47 14.00
C SER A 74 19.45 -14.79 13.90
N HIS A 75 18.64 -14.32 14.85
CA HIS A 75 17.19 -14.52 14.78
C HIS A 75 16.55 -13.74 13.61
N ILE A 76 17.04 -12.52 13.31
CA ILE A 76 16.59 -11.76 12.13
C ILE A 76 16.91 -12.55 10.85
N ASP A 77 18.09 -13.17 10.76
CA ASP A 77 18.49 -13.95 9.59
C ASP A 77 17.61 -15.17 9.40
N GLN A 78 17.38 -15.94 10.47
CA GLN A 78 16.47 -17.08 10.45
C GLN A 78 15.06 -16.67 10.02
N LEU A 79 14.54 -15.55 10.51
CA LEU A 79 13.24 -15.05 10.09
C LEU A 79 13.22 -14.65 8.61
N ASN A 80 14.30 -14.06 8.09
CA ASN A 80 14.40 -13.71 6.68
C ASN A 80 14.49 -14.95 5.77
N GLU A 81 15.22 -15.99 6.20
CA GLU A 81 15.27 -17.28 5.51
C GLU A 81 13.86 -17.91 5.46
N LEU A 82 13.18 -17.99 6.60
CA LEU A 82 11.81 -18.51 6.67
C LEU A 82 10.83 -17.69 5.81
N ILE A 83 10.95 -16.35 5.78
CA ILE A 83 10.13 -15.50 4.91
C ILE A 83 10.39 -15.86 3.44
N THR A 84 11.66 -16.04 3.05
CA THR A 84 12.04 -16.37 1.67
C THR A 84 11.47 -17.73 1.26
N GLU A 85 11.63 -18.75 2.09
CA GLU A 85 11.07 -20.09 1.86
C GLU A 85 9.55 -20.06 1.69
N LEU A 86 8.86 -19.29 2.53
CA LEU A 86 7.41 -19.12 2.45
C LEU A 86 6.97 -18.33 1.21
N ASP A 87 7.74 -17.32 0.80
CA ASP A 87 7.46 -16.57 -0.42
C ASP A 87 7.61 -17.43 -1.67
N GLU A 88 8.64 -18.28 -1.72
CA GLU A 88 8.80 -19.27 -2.79
C GLU A 88 7.65 -20.29 -2.81
N GLU A 89 7.19 -20.76 -1.64
CA GLU A 89 6.06 -21.66 -1.54
C GLU A 89 4.75 -21.01 -2.01
N VAL A 90 4.54 -19.73 -1.67
CA VAL A 90 3.40 -18.96 -2.18
C VAL A 90 3.48 -18.86 -3.70
N GLU A 91 4.64 -18.52 -4.26
CA GLU A 91 4.81 -18.43 -5.72
C GLU A 91 4.52 -19.76 -6.42
N ARG A 92 5.05 -20.88 -5.90
CA ARG A 92 4.75 -22.23 -6.40
C ARG A 92 3.25 -22.50 -6.42
N ARG A 93 2.55 -22.25 -5.31
CA ARG A 93 1.10 -22.47 -5.20
C ARG A 93 0.27 -21.55 -6.08
N MET A 94 0.80 -20.38 -6.42
CA MET A 94 0.14 -19.38 -7.25
C MET A 94 0.35 -19.61 -8.75
N THR A 95 1.29 -20.48 -9.14
CA THR A 95 1.58 -20.82 -10.55
C THR A 95 0.33 -21.19 -11.37
N PRO A 96 -0.62 -22.02 -10.88
CA PRO A 96 -1.83 -22.36 -11.64
C PRO A 96 -2.76 -21.16 -11.90
N PHE A 97 -2.57 -20.07 -11.16
CA PHE A 97 -3.39 -18.85 -11.21
C PHE A 97 -2.62 -17.67 -11.82
N ALA A 98 -1.49 -17.92 -12.49
CA ALA A 98 -0.63 -16.87 -13.04
C ALA A 98 -1.36 -15.91 -13.98
N GLU A 99 -2.25 -16.42 -14.84
CA GLU A 99 -3.04 -15.58 -15.75
C GLU A 99 -4.03 -14.69 -14.98
N ASP A 100 -4.70 -15.23 -13.96
CA ASP A 100 -5.61 -14.46 -13.12
C ASP A 100 -4.86 -13.38 -12.32
N LEU A 101 -3.67 -13.69 -11.83
CA LEU A 101 -2.79 -12.72 -11.17
C LEU A 101 -2.39 -11.58 -12.10
N LYS A 102 -2.02 -11.88 -13.35
CA LYS A 102 -1.70 -10.85 -14.36
C LYS A 102 -2.91 -9.95 -14.60
N LEU A 103 -4.12 -10.50 -14.74
CA LEU A 103 -5.33 -9.71 -14.91
C LEU A 103 -5.56 -8.76 -13.73
N LEU A 104 -5.39 -9.24 -12.49
CA LEU A 104 -5.55 -8.43 -11.29
C LEU A 104 -4.48 -7.32 -11.17
N ASP A 105 -3.24 -7.60 -11.57
CA ASP A 105 -2.12 -6.65 -11.54
C ASP A 105 -2.32 -5.47 -12.53
N THR A 106 -3.19 -5.61 -13.54
CA THR A 106 -3.57 -4.50 -14.43
C THR A 106 -4.39 -3.41 -13.72
N ILE A 107 -5.00 -3.70 -12.57
CA ILE A 107 -5.84 -2.74 -11.83
C ILE A 107 -4.93 -1.73 -11.10
N PRO A 108 -5.09 -0.41 -11.32
CA PRO A 108 -4.28 0.58 -10.63
C PRO A 108 -4.37 0.46 -9.11
N GLY A 109 -3.23 0.20 -8.47
CA GLY A 109 -3.12 0.07 -7.02
C GLY A 109 -3.19 -1.37 -6.51
N VAL A 110 -3.55 -2.34 -7.34
CA VAL A 110 -3.36 -3.76 -7.05
C VAL A 110 -1.97 -4.15 -7.59
N GLY A 111 -1.11 -4.67 -6.72
CA GLY A 111 0.18 -5.26 -7.13
C GLY A 111 0.18 -6.77 -6.88
N LYS A 112 1.13 -7.51 -7.46
CA LYS A 112 1.32 -8.98 -7.29
C LYS A 112 0.91 -9.52 -5.92
N ARG A 113 1.52 -9.07 -4.82
CA ARG A 113 1.22 -9.56 -3.45
C ARG A 113 -0.22 -9.31 -3.01
N THR A 114 -0.79 -8.17 -3.40
CA THR A 114 -2.20 -7.85 -3.11
C THR A 114 -3.14 -8.69 -3.98
N ALA A 115 -2.78 -8.96 -5.23
CA ALA A 115 -3.52 -9.87 -6.10
C ALA A 115 -3.52 -11.31 -5.53
N GLU A 116 -2.37 -11.81 -5.09
CA GLU A 116 -2.23 -13.10 -4.40
C GLU A 116 -3.12 -13.18 -3.15
N GLN A 117 -3.12 -12.15 -2.31
CA GLN A 117 -3.99 -12.07 -1.13
C GLN A 117 -5.46 -12.06 -1.50
N ILE A 118 -5.86 -11.34 -2.55
CA ILE A 118 -7.25 -11.33 -3.01
C ILE A 118 -7.64 -12.74 -3.46
N LEU A 119 -6.88 -13.34 -4.39
CA LEU A 119 -7.17 -14.68 -4.91
C LEU A 119 -7.16 -15.76 -3.84
N ALA A 120 -6.26 -15.70 -2.87
CA ALA A 120 -6.22 -16.65 -1.76
C ALA A 120 -7.51 -16.62 -0.91
N GLU A 121 -8.18 -15.46 -0.81
CA GLU A 121 -9.38 -15.30 0.00
C GLU A 121 -10.68 -15.54 -0.79
N ILE A 122 -10.73 -15.20 -2.09
CA ILE A 122 -11.96 -15.30 -2.90
C ILE A 122 -11.97 -16.48 -3.88
N GLY A 123 -10.80 -17.04 -4.21
CA GLY A 123 -10.63 -18.01 -5.28
C GLY A 123 -10.80 -17.41 -6.69
N THR A 124 -10.72 -18.25 -7.72
CA THR A 124 -10.87 -17.85 -9.13
C THR A 124 -12.26 -18.11 -9.68
N ASP A 125 -13.04 -18.97 -9.03
CA ASP A 125 -14.39 -19.34 -9.43
C ASP A 125 -15.42 -18.31 -8.92
N MET A 126 -15.78 -17.39 -9.82
CA MET A 126 -16.77 -16.35 -9.52
C MET A 126 -18.22 -16.85 -9.54
N THR A 127 -18.49 -18.08 -9.98
CA THR A 127 -19.85 -18.65 -9.96
C THR A 127 -20.39 -18.84 -8.54
N ARG A 128 -19.49 -18.92 -7.55
CA ARG A 128 -19.81 -18.94 -6.11
C ARG A 128 -20.54 -17.70 -5.63
N PHE A 129 -20.44 -16.59 -6.37
CA PHE A 129 -21.11 -15.33 -6.05
C PHE A 129 -22.07 -14.95 -7.18
N PRO A 130 -23.39 -14.85 -6.93
CA PRO A 130 -24.37 -14.53 -7.98
C PRO A 130 -24.17 -13.16 -8.65
N SER A 131 -23.49 -12.23 -7.96
CA SER A 131 -23.20 -10.91 -8.50
C SER A 131 -21.98 -10.29 -7.80
N PRO A 132 -21.32 -9.26 -8.38
CA PRO A 132 -20.22 -8.57 -7.70
C PRO A 132 -20.65 -7.93 -6.37
N GLY A 133 -21.94 -7.56 -6.25
CA GLY A 133 -22.51 -7.04 -5.02
C GLY A 133 -22.51 -8.07 -3.88
N HIS A 134 -22.76 -9.35 -4.20
CA HIS A 134 -22.67 -10.44 -3.21
C HIS A 134 -21.24 -10.64 -2.72
N LEU A 135 -20.26 -10.64 -3.63
CA LEU A 135 -18.85 -10.72 -3.27
C LEU A 135 -18.44 -9.53 -2.36
N CYS A 136 -18.83 -8.32 -2.74
CA CYS A 136 -18.54 -7.12 -1.96
C CYS A 136 -19.21 -7.14 -0.58
N SER A 137 -20.43 -7.66 -0.50
CA SER A 137 -21.15 -7.80 0.77
C SER A 137 -20.49 -8.85 1.67
N TRP A 138 -20.12 -10.01 1.11
CA TRP A 138 -19.39 -11.07 1.81
C TRP A 138 -18.03 -10.59 2.33
N ALA A 139 -17.29 -9.82 1.53
CA ALA A 139 -16.03 -9.20 1.92
C ALA A 139 -16.18 -8.08 2.97
N GLY A 140 -17.41 -7.66 3.28
CA GLY A 140 -17.69 -6.53 4.16
C GLY A 140 -17.26 -5.19 3.56
N MET A 141 -17.26 -5.04 2.23
CA MET A 141 -16.92 -3.80 1.53
C MET A 141 -18.14 -2.93 1.22
N THR A 142 -19.30 -3.26 1.79
CA THR A 142 -20.56 -2.53 1.64
C THR A 142 -20.96 -1.82 2.95
N PRO A 143 -21.68 -0.69 2.89
CA PRO A 143 -22.31 -0.12 4.07
C PRO A 143 -23.25 -1.15 4.73
N GLY A 144 -23.39 -1.09 6.06
CA GLY A 144 -24.41 -1.89 6.73
C GLY A 144 -25.82 -1.45 6.34
N HIS A 145 -26.76 -2.39 6.43
CA HIS A 145 -28.18 -2.12 6.31
C HIS A 145 -28.80 -2.21 7.71
N ASP A 146 -29.29 -1.08 8.22
CA ASP A 146 -30.06 -0.97 9.47
C ASP A 146 -31.34 -0.18 9.16
N GLU A 147 -32.43 -0.90 9.00
CA GLU A 147 -33.74 -0.36 8.68
C GLU A 147 -34.79 -1.07 9.53
N SER A 148 -35.67 -0.29 10.15
CA SER A 148 -36.77 -0.80 10.96
C SER A 148 -37.99 0.08 10.71
N ALA A 149 -39.15 -0.55 10.48
CA ALA A 149 -40.41 0.14 10.18
C ALA A 149 -40.29 1.23 9.09
N GLY A 150 -39.55 0.94 8.01
CA GLY A 150 -39.33 1.86 6.88
C GLY A 150 -38.38 3.05 7.17
N LYS A 151 -37.80 3.12 8.37
CA LYS A 151 -36.84 4.17 8.74
C LYS A 151 -35.41 3.63 8.68
N LYS A 152 -34.59 4.24 7.80
CA LYS A 152 -33.16 3.94 7.67
C LYS A 152 -32.37 4.62 8.78
N ARG A 153 -31.58 3.84 9.52
CA ARG A 153 -30.71 4.29 10.60
C ARG A 153 -29.25 4.30 10.14
N SER A 154 -28.40 4.96 10.92
CA SER A 154 -26.96 4.98 10.66
C SER A 154 -26.35 3.60 10.94
N ALA A 155 -25.87 2.93 9.90
CA ALA A 155 -25.23 1.63 10.02
C ALA A 155 -23.71 1.71 9.84
N LYS A 156 -22.99 0.90 10.62
CA LYS A 156 -21.56 0.61 10.36
C LYS A 156 -21.45 -0.49 9.30
N THR A 157 -20.33 -0.51 8.58
CA THR A 157 -19.98 -1.64 7.72
C THR A 157 -19.99 -2.94 8.53
N ARG A 158 -20.56 -3.99 7.96
CA ARG A 158 -20.63 -5.31 8.60
C ARG A 158 -19.25 -5.93 8.75
N LYS A 159 -19.13 -6.90 9.66
CA LYS A 159 -17.94 -7.76 9.75
C LYS A 159 -17.86 -8.59 8.47
N GLY A 160 -16.68 -8.62 7.87
CA GLY A 160 -16.37 -9.45 6.70
C GLY A 160 -14.97 -10.02 6.85
N ASN A 161 -14.42 -10.56 5.77
CA ASN A 161 -13.07 -11.08 5.76
C ASN A 161 -12.04 -9.97 6.06
N LYS A 162 -11.34 -10.09 7.20
CA LYS A 162 -10.40 -9.07 7.68
C LYS A 162 -9.17 -8.93 6.77
N LYS A 163 -8.63 -10.06 6.29
CA LYS A 163 -7.43 -10.09 5.44
C LYS A 163 -7.73 -9.44 4.09
N LEU A 164 -8.80 -9.89 3.43
CA LEU A 164 -9.26 -9.31 2.17
C LEU A 164 -9.58 -7.82 2.29
N ARG A 165 -10.25 -7.42 3.38
CA ARG A 165 -10.55 -6.00 3.63
C ARG A 165 -9.26 -5.16 3.76
N SER A 166 -8.26 -5.65 4.47
CA SER A 166 -6.97 -4.95 4.61
C SER A 166 -6.30 -4.77 3.25
N ALA A 167 -6.21 -5.87 2.48
CA ALA A 167 -5.63 -5.88 1.14
C ALA A 167 -6.33 -4.87 0.20
N LEU A 168 -7.67 -4.85 0.19
CA LEU A 168 -8.44 -3.92 -0.65
C LEU A 168 -8.30 -2.46 -0.20
N VAL A 169 -8.19 -2.20 1.10
CA VAL A 169 -7.99 -0.84 1.63
C VAL A 169 -6.58 -0.33 1.30
N GLU A 170 -5.57 -1.19 1.36
CA GLU A 170 -4.21 -0.88 0.92
C GLU A 170 -4.16 -0.63 -0.59
N ALA A 171 -4.77 -1.51 -1.39
CA ALA A 171 -4.88 -1.34 -2.83
C ALA A 171 -5.57 -0.02 -3.20
N ALA A 172 -6.68 0.31 -2.52
CA ALA A 172 -7.40 1.56 -2.74
C ALA A 172 -6.55 2.80 -2.42
N ARG A 173 -5.73 2.76 -1.36
CA ARG A 173 -4.81 3.85 -1.02
C ARG A 173 -3.66 3.94 -2.02
N ALA A 174 -3.17 2.82 -2.53
CA ALA A 174 -2.17 2.79 -3.60
C ALA A 174 -2.75 3.34 -4.90
N ALA A 175 -3.99 2.97 -5.25
CA ALA A 175 -4.74 3.49 -6.39
C ALA A 175 -4.90 5.01 -6.31
N GLY A 176 -5.24 5.53 -5.13
CA GLY A 176 -5.32 6.97 -4.87
C GLY A 176 -3.99 7.72 -5.00
N ARG A 177 -2.84 7.04 -5.00
CA ARG A 177 -1.52 7.66 -5.27
C ARG A 177 -1.12 7.61 -6.75
N LYS A 178 -1.77 6.78 -7.56
CA LYS A 178 -1.54 6.74 -9.01
C LYS A 178 -2.15 7.98 -9.64
N LYS A 179 -1.47 8.57 -10.62
CA LYS A 179 -1.93 9.74 -11.35
C LYS A 179 -2.70 9.30 -12.60
N ASN A 180 -3.64 10.13 -13.04
CA ASN A 180 -4.36 9.96 -14.30
C ASN A 180 -5.20 8.68 -14.42
N THR A 181 -5.73 8.16 -13.31
CA THR A 181 -6.59 6.96 -13.31
C THR A 181 -7.99 7.22 -12.75
N TYR A 182 -8.97 6.44 -13.20
CA TYR A 182 -10.35 6.48 -12.72
C TYR A 182 -10.44 6.24 -11.21
N LEU A 183 -9.72 5.24 -10.70
CA LEU A 183 -9.75 4.90 -9.27
C LEU A 183 -9.13 6.01 -8.41
N SER A 184 -8.12 6.73 -8.92
CA SER A 184 -7.54 7.90 -8.25
C SER A 184 -8.53 9.05 -8.19
N ALA A 185 -9.20 9.36 -9.31
CA ALA A 185 -10.24 10.38 -9.37
C ALA A 185 -11.40 10.05 -8.40
N GLN A 186 -11.83 8.78 -8.37
CA GLN A 186 -12.85 8.30 -7.43
C GLN A 186 -12.41 8.48 -5.97
N TYR A 187 -11.16 8.09 -5.65
CA TYR A 187 -10.59 8.22 -4.31
C TYR A 187 -10.62 9.67 -3.83
N HIS A 188 -10.05 10.59 -4.60
CA HIS A 188 -9.94 12.00 -4.22
C HIS A 188 -11.31 12.68 -4.10
N ARG A 189 -12.26 12.38 -5.00
CA ARG A 189 -13.63 12.91 -4.95
C ARG A 189 -14.38 12.49 -3.69
N ILE A 190 -14.15 11.27 -3.19
CA ILE A 190 -14.76 10.79 -1.95
C ILE A 190 -13.99 11.30 -0.74
N ALA A 191 -12.64 11.31 -0.80
CA ALA A 191 -11.79 11.75 0.29
C ALA A 191 -12.04 13.21 0.65
N GLY A 192 -12.20 14.09 -0.35
CA GLY A 192 -12.51 15.51 -0.13
C GLY A 192 -13.86 15.77 0.52
N ARG A 193 -14.83 14.85 0.42
CA ARG A 193 -16.17 15.00 0.99
C ARG A 193 -16.41 14.22 2.28
N ARG A 194 -15.77 13.05 2.43
CA ARG A 194 -16.08 12.07 3.48
C ARG A 194 -14.85 11.57 4.23
N GLY A 195 -13.65 12.04 3.89
CA GLY A 195 -12.39 11.63 4.50
C GLY A 195 -11.75 10.39 3.87
N LYS A 196 -10.44 10.26 4.06
CA LYS A 196 -9.57 9.25 3.42
C LYS A 196 -10.00 7.80 3.72
N ASN A 197 -10.43 7.51 4.94
CA ASN A 197 -10.84 6.15 5.33
C ASN A 197 -12.11 5.68 4.61
N ARG A 198 -13.10 6.57 4.44
CA ARG A 198 -14.32 6.25 3.69
C ARG A 198 -14.05 6.13 2.20
N ALA A 199 -13.12 6.93 1.68
CA ALA A 199 -12.65 6.80 0.29
C ALA A 199 -11.98 5.45 0.04
N ALA A 200 -11.07 5.02 0.92
CA ALA A 200 -10.39 3.74 0.77
C ALA A 200 -11.37 2.55 0.74
N VAL A 201 -12.40 2.55 1.60
CA VAL A 201 -13.44 1.50 1.57
C VAL A 201 -14.25 1.55 0.27
N ALA A 202 -14.67 2.73 -0.18
CA ALA A 202 -15.48 2.85 -1.40
C ALA A 202 -14.71 2.50 -2.68
N VAL A 203 -13.43 2.86 -2.76
CA VAL A 203 -12.57 2.47 -3.87
C VAL A 203 -12.24 0.98 -3.79
N GLY A 204 -11.99 0.43 -2.59
CA GLY A 204 -11.80 -1.01 -2.42
C GLY A 204 -13.02 -1.84 -2.83
N HIS A 205 -14.24 -1.33 -2.60
CA HIS A 205 -15.48 -1.92 -3.15
C HIS A 205 -15.47 -1.94 -4.68
N SER A 206 -15.03 -0.83 -5.30
CA SER A 206 -14.94 -0.72 -6.76
C SER A 206 -13.87 -1.65 -7.32
N ILE A 207 -12.70 -1.76 -6.68
CA ILE A 207 -11.64 -2.72 -7.02
C ILE A 207 -12.20 -4.15 -6.96
N LEU A 208 -12.89 -4.53 -5.89
CA LEU A 208 -13.43 -5.89 -5.75
C LEU A 208 -14.52 -6.20 -6.80
N THR A 209 -15.30 -5.19 -7.18
CA THR A 209 -16.26 -5.29 -8.29
C THR A 209 -15.53 -5.50 -9.62
N ILE A 210 -14.44 -4.77 -9.87
CA ILE A 210 -13.60 -4.95 -11.06
C ILE A 210 -13.02 -6.36 -11.08
N VAL A 211 -12.41 -6.82 -9.97
CA VAL A 211 -11.86 -8.18 -9.82
C VAL A 211 -12.87 -9.25 -10.22
N TYR A 212 -14.11 -9.16 -9.71
CA TYR A 212 -15.18 -10.09 -10.08
C TYR A 212 -15.40 -10.13 -11.59
N ILE A 213 -15.45 -8.96 -12.24
CA ILE A 213 -15.69 -8.85 -13.68
C ILE A 213 -14.49 -9.39 -14.48
N LEU A 214 -13.25 -9.06 -14.10
CA LEU A 214 -12.06 -9.53 -14.80
C LEU A 214 -11.94 -11.06 -14.72
N LEU A 215 -12.17 -11.65 -13.54
CA LEU A 215 -12.11 -13.10 -13.35
C LEU A 215 -13.25 -13.84 -14.07
N THR A 216 -14.43 -13.22 -14.15
CA THR A 216 -15.58 -13.80 -14.88
C THR A 216 -15.39 -13.74 -16.38
N ARG A 217 -14.88 -12.61 -16.91
CA ARG A 217 -14.76 -12.38 -18.35
C ARG A 217 -13.40 -12.75 -18.94
N LYS A 218 -12.40 -13.01 -18.09
CA LYS A 218 -11.00 -13.23 -18.45
C LYS A 218 -10.47 -12.13 -19.37
N GLN A 219 -10.69 -10.88 -18.95
CA GLN A 219 -10.29 -9.67 -19.68
C GLN A 219 -9.47 -8.76 -18.78
N GLU A 220 -8.58 -7.98 -19.39
CA GLU A 220 -7.76 -6.99 -18.70
C GLU A 220 -8.56 -5.77 -18.26
N TYR A 221 -8.07 -5.07 -17.24
CA TYR A 221 -8.67 -3.82 -16.80
C TYR A 221 -8.52 -2.74 -17.88
N LYS A 222 -9.66 -2.21 -18.33
CA LYS A 222 -9.69 -1.02 -19.18
C LYS A 222 -9.80 0.25 -18.33
N GLU A 223 -8.76 1.08 -18.38
CA GLU A 223 -8.75 2.38 -17.73
C GLU A 223 -9.80 3.31 -18.38
N LEU A 224 -10.57 4.01 -17.53
CA LEU A 224 -11.63 4.94 -17.96
C LEU A 224 -11.14 6.39 -18.00
N GLY A 225 -9.98 6.68 -17.41
CA GLY A 225 -9.41 8.02 -17.34
C GLY A 225 -9.81 8.79 -16.09
N PHE A 226 -9.01 9.79 -15.74
CA PHE A 226 -9.23 10.62 -14.56
C PHE A 226 -10.43 11.57 -14.70
N ASP A 227 -10.75 11.94 -15.93
CA ASP A 227 -11.81 12.87 -16.32
C ASP A 227 -13.16 12.18 -16.51
N TYR A 228 -13.23 10.85 -16.32
CA TYR A 228 -14.48 10.07 -16.44
C TYR A 228 -15.66 10.68 -15.69
N PHE A 229 -15.45 11.14 -14.44
CA PHE A 229 -16.52 11.75 -13.65
C PHE A 229 -16.94 13.12 -14.16
N ASP A 230 -16.03 13.85 -14.80
CA ASP A 230 -16.28 15.17 -15.36
C ASP A 230 -16.99 15.03 -16.71
N GLN A 231 -16.55 14.13 -17.58
CA GLN A 231 -17.24 13.78 -18.84
C GLN A 231 -18.68 13.33 -18.58
N ARG A 232 -18.89 12.47 -17.56
CA ARG A 232 -20.23 11.98 -17.21
C ARG A 232 -21.17 13.07 -16.69
N ASN A 233 -20.63 14.13 -16.10
CA ASN A 233 -21.40 15.25 -15.56
C ASN A 233 -21.02 16.58 -16.25
N ARG A 234 -20.75 16.52 -17.57
CA ARG A 234 -20.15 17.62 -18.33
C ARG A 234 -20.90 18.93 -18.10
N ASP A 235 -22.23 18.92 -18.21
CA ASP A 235 -23.06 20.11 -18.05
C ASP A 235 -23.00 20.69 -16.63
N MET A 236 -23.00 19.82 -15.61
CA MET A 236 -22.89 20.26 -14.21
C MET A 236 -21.51 20.87 -13.94
N VAL A 237 -20.45 20.25 -14.46
CA VAL A 237 -19.08 20.77 -14.34
C VAL A 237 -18.95 22.10 -15.06
N MET A 238 -19.44 22.19 -16.29
CA MET A 238 -19.49 23.41 -17.08
C MET A 238 -20.21 24.54 -16.32
N ASN A 239 -21.46 24.30 -15.90
CA ASN A 239 -22.26 25.30 -15.18
C ASN A 239 -21.61 25.74 -13.86
N ARG A 240 -20.97 24.81 -13.14
CA ARG A 240 -20.23 25.15 -11.91
C ARG A 240 -19.00 26.01 -12.22
N SER A 241 -18.30 25.74 -13.31
CA SER A 241 -17.14 26.52 -13.74
C SER A 241 -17.52 27.92 -14.19
N ILE A 242 -18.63 28.07 -14.96
CA ILE A 242 -19.19 29.37 -15.34
C ILE A 242 -19.49 30.19 -14.08
N LYS A 243 -20.32 29.65 -13.17
CA LYS A 243 -20.68 30.34 -11.92
C LYS A 243 -19.47 30.75 -11.09
N ARG A 244 -18.42 29.92 -11.09
CA ARG A 244 -17.18 30.22 -10.38
C ARG A 244 -16.42 31.37 -11.02
N LEU A 245 -16.30 31.40 -12.35
CA LEU A 245 -15.65 32.49 -13.08
C LEU A 245 -16.43 33.81 -12.96
N GLU A 246 -17.76 33.75 -13.05
CA GLU A 246 -18.64 34.90 -12.82
C GLU A 246 -18.48 35.45 -11.41
N SER A 247 -18.40 34.59 -10.38
CA SER A 247 -18.16 35.03 -9.00
C SER A 247 -16.81 35.70 -8.78
N LEU A 248 -15.85 35.51 -9.70
CA LEU A 248 -14.54 36.16 -9.69
C LEU A 248 -14.53 37.45 -10.53
N GLY A 249 -15.66 37.87 -11.08
CA GLY A 249 -15.81 39.11 -11.84
C GLY A 249 -15.59 38.97 -13.35
N TYR A 250 -15.52 37.75 -13.88
CA TYR A 250 -15.35 37.52 -15.32
C TYR A 250 -16.70 37.32 -16.02
N GLN A 251 -16.87 37.94 -17.19
CA GLN A 251 -17.96 37.60 -18.10
C GLN A 251 -17.54 36.38 -18.94
N VAL A 252 -18.32 35.29 -18.88
CA VAL A 252 -17.98 34.03 -19.55
C VAL A 252 -18.83 33.87 -20.81
N ASN A 253 -18.18 33.93 -21.97
CA ASN A 253 -18.80 33.58 -23.25
C ASN A 253 -18.24 32.22 -23.71
N LEU A 254 -19.10 31.21 -23.79
CA LEU A 254 -18.71 29.91 -24.32
C LEU A 254 -18.80 29.92 -25.85
N THR A 255 -17.71 29.58 -26.52
CA THR A 255 -17.69 29.30 -27.95
C THR A 255 -17.33 27.83 -28.12
N GLU A 256 -18.15 27.08 -28.85
CA GLU A 256 -17.81 25.71 -29.20
C GLU A 256 -16.66 25.74 -30.22
N GLN A 257 -15.53 25.12 -29.87
CA GLN A 257 -14.50 24.84 -30.86
C GLN A 257 -15.06 23.79 -31.81
N THR A 258 -15.43 24.22 -33.01
CA THR A 258 -15.70 23.33 -34.14
C THR A 258 -14.38 22.67 -34.52
N ALA A 259 -14.32 21.35 -34.39
CA ALA A 259 -13.17 20.52 -34.78
C ALA A 259 -13.13 20.33 -36.31
#